data_AF-A0A970XX10-F1
#
_entry.id   AF-A0A970XX10-F1
#
_cell.length_a   1.000
_cell.length_b   1.000
_cell.length_c   1.000
_cell.angle_alpha   90.00
_cell.angle_beta   90.00
_cell.angle_gamma   90.00
#
_symmetry.space_group_name_H-M   'P 1'
#
loop_
_entity.id
_entity.type
_entity.pdbx_description
1 polymer ?
#
loop_
_entity_poly.entity_id
_entity_poly.type
_entity_poly.pdbx_seq_one_letter_code
_entity_poly.pdbx_strand_id
1 'polypeptide(L)' 'GNLYQYPSSTSYYSNVEIPIVNAYYVASILYPEQFADIDFEVKANEIFKFFLGIDDYLDNLVAVGAGYSKVSLG' A
#
# COMPACT_ATOMS: atom_id res chain seq x y z
N GLY A 1 4.85 20.13 5.06
CA GLY A 1 4.09 19.64 3.89
C GLY A 1 3.53 18.26 4.19
N ASN A 2 2.79 17.66 3.25
CA ASN A 2 2.36 16.25 3.37
C ASN A 2 3.28 15.39 2.50
N LEU A 3 4.10 14.54 3.13
CA LEU A 3 4.99 13.60 2.47
C LEU A 3 4.59 12.19 2.88
N TYR A 4 4.56 11.26 1.93
CA TYR A 4 4.18 9.87 2.15
C TYR A 4 5.15 8.93 1.46
N GLN A 5 5.39 7.77 2.06
CA GLN A 5 6.11 6.67 1.44
C GLN A 5 5.17 5.48 1.20
N TYR A 6 5.53 4.65 0.23
CA TYR A 6 4.92 3.37 -0.09
C TYR A 6 5.96 2.47 -0.82
N PRO A 7 5.75 1.14 -0.88
CA PRO A 7 6.71 0.22 -1.48
C PRO A 7 6.99 0.45 -2.97
N SER A 8 8.24 0.17 -3.38
CA SER A 8 8.62 0.06 -4.80
C SER A 8 8.06 -1.23 -5.40
N SER A 9 7.61 -1.17 -6.66
CA SER A 9 7.04 -2.31 -7.38
C SER A 9 7.97 -2.93 -8.43
N THR A 10 9.18 -2.40 -8.62
CA THR A 10 10.01 -2.72 -9.79
C THR A 10 11.22 -3.62 -9.50
N SER A 11 11.28 -4.22 -8.32
CA SER A 11 12.34 -5.18 -7.99
C SER A 11 12.10 -6.47 -8.77
N TYR A 12 13.03 -6.82 -9.67
CA TYR A 12 12.93 -7.99 -10.54
C TYR A 12 11.66 -7.98 -11.42
N TYR A 13 11.56 -6.98 -12.30
CA TYR A 13 10.37 -6.67 -13.12
C TYR A 13 9.22 -6.10 -12.29
N SER A 14 7.98 -6.24 -12.77
CA SER A 14 6.81 -5.65 -12.12
C SER A 14 6.18 -6.63 -11.13
N ASN A 15 6.15 -6.23 -9.87
CA ASN A 15 5.36 -6.83 -8.79
C ASN A 15 3.97 -6.20 -8.88
N VAL A 16 3.08 -6.78 -9.70
CA VAL A 16 1.85 -6.13 -10.20
C VAL A 16 0.82 -5.82 -9.11
N GLU A 17 0.87 -6.53 -7.99
CA GLU A 17 0.05 -6.31 -6.81
C GLU A 17 0.42 -5.00 -6.09
N ILE A 18 1.71 -4.67 -5.99
CA ILE A 18 2.21 -3.46 -5.31
C ILE A 18 1.64 -2.16 -5.90
N PRO A 19 1.69 -1.87 -7.23
CA PRO A 19 1.16 -0.63 -7.76
C PRO A 19 -0.37 -0.54 -7.64
N ILE A 20 -1.08 -1.66 -7.60
CA ILE A 20 -2.53 -1.67 -7.34
C ILE A 20 -2.79 -1.24 -5.90
N VAL A 21 -2.09 -1.81 -4.92
CA VAL A 21 -2.20 -1.41 -3.50
C VAL A 21 -1.76 0.05 -3.30
N ASN A 22 -0.67 0.47 -3.95
CA ASN A 22 -0.21 1.86 -3.95
C ASN A 22 -1.29 2.81 -4.48
N ALA A 23 -2.01 2.43 -5.54
CA ALA A 23 -3.08 3.25 -6.09
C ALA A 23 -4.22 3.46 -5.07
N TYR A 24 -4.63 2.42 -4.33
CA TYR A 24 -5.62 2.56 -3.26
C TYR A 24 -5.12 3.46 -2.12
N TYR A 25 -3.87 3.29 -1.68
CA TYR A 25 -3.28 4.15 -0.64
C TYR A 25 -3.22 5.62 -1.05
N VAL A 26 -2.77 5.90 -2.27
CA VAL A 26 -2.68 7.27 -2.78
C VAL A 26 -4.08 7.85 -2.99
N ALA A 27 -5.03 7.06 -3.49
CA ALA A 27 -6.39 7.52 -3.69
C ALA A 27 -7.11 7.83 -2.36
N SER A 28 -6.89 7.04 -1.30
CA SER A 28 -7.46 7.33 0.03
C SER A 28 -6.92 8.63 0.63
N ILE A 29 -5.71 9.05 0.25
CA ILE A 29 -5.11 10.32 0.67
C ILE A 29 -5.64 11.49 -0.16
N LEU A 30 -5.69 11.33 -1.50
CA LEU A 30 -6.06 12.41 -2.42
C LEU A 30 -7.57 12.64 -2.51
N TYR A 31 -8.37 11.58 -2.34
CA TYR A 31 -9.82 11.57 -2.55
C TYR A 31 -10.55 10.87 -1.39
N PRO A 32 -10.39 11.37 -0.14
CA PRO A 32 -10.89 10.69 1.05
C PRO A 32 -12.41 10.50 1.08
N GLU A 33 -13.19 11.40 0.46
CA GLU A 33 -14.65 11.27 0.38
C GLU A 33 -15.08 10.15 -0.57
N GLN A 34 -14.41 10.01 -1.72
CA GLN A 34 -14.73 8.97 -2.71
C GLN A 34 -14.22 7.57 -2.32
N PHE A 35 -13.30 7.50 -1.35
CA PHE A 35 -12.72 6.25 -0.84
C PHE A 35 -13.12 5.98 0.62
N ALA A 36 -14.14 6.69 1.13
CA ALA A 36 -14.56 6.60 2.53
C ALA A 36 -15.14 5.23 2.93
N ASP A 37 -15.61 4.46 1.96
CA ASP A 37 -16.13 3.09 2.14
C ASP A 37 -15.05 2.00 2.03
N ILE A 38 -13.81 2.39 1.71
CA ILE A 38 -12.69 1.46 1.53
C ILE A 38 -11.78 1.52 2.75
N ASP A 39 -11.74 0.41 3.50
CA ASP A 39 -10.67 0.15 4.45
C ASP A 39 -9.41 -0.27 3.68
N PHE A 40 -8.35 0.54 3.79
CA PHE A 40 -7.09 0.32 3.07
C PHE A 40 -6.44 -1.01 3.44
N GLU A 41 -6.40 -1.37 4.73
CA GLU A 41 -5.72 -2.59 5.19
C GLU A 41 -6.46 -3.83 4.72
N VAL A 42 -7.79 -3.82 4.81
CA VAL A 42 -8.64 -4.92 4.30
C VAL A 42 -8.49 -5.06 2.79
N LYS A 43 -8.52 -3.95 2.04
CA LYS A 43 -8.39 -3.96 0.58
C LYS A 43 -6.99 -4.42 0.14
N ALA A 44 -5.94 -3.96 0.81
CA ALA A 44 -4.58 -4.41 0.57
C ALA A 44 -4.44 -5.92 0.81
N ASN A 45 -4.98 -6.42 1.91
CA ASN A 45 -4.96 -7.85 2.21
C ASN A 45 -5.71 -8.69 1.15
N GLU A 46 -6.87 -8.23 0.68
CA GLU A 46 -7.60 -8.87 -0.41
C GLU A 46 -6.74 -9.01 -1.68
N ILE A 47 -6.05 -7.93 -2.07
CA ILE A 47 -5.17 -7.91 -3.25
C ILE A 47 -3.97 -8.85 -3.06
N PHE A 48 -3.25 -8.73 -1.93
CA PHE A 48 -2.09 -9.58 -1.67
C PHE A 48 -2.47 -11.05 -1.58
N LYS A 49 -3.60 -11.38 -0.95
CA LYS A 49 -4.12 -12.75 -0.90
C LYS A 49 -4.43 -13.29 -2.29
N PHE A 50 -5.02 -12.47 -3.16
CA PHE A 50 -5.32 -12.88 -4.54
C PHE A 50 -4.06 -13.18 -5.35
N PHE A 51 -3.03 -12.33 -5.28
CA PHE A 51 -1.82 -12.49 -6.09
C PHE A 51 -0.78 -13.45 -5.48
N LEU A 52 -0.60 -13.41 -4.16
CA LEU A 52 0.48 -14.10 -3.46
C LEU A 52 -0.01 -15.33 -2.67
N GLY A 53 -1.32 -15.42 -2.38
CA GLY A 53 -1.87 -16.45 -1.48
C GLY A 53 -1.46 -16.25 -0.02
N ILE A 54 -0.99 -15.05 0.35
CA ILE A 54 -0.49 -14.71 1.68
C ILE A 54 -1.43 -13.67 2.31
N ASP A 55 -1.88 -13.97 3.52
CA ASP A 55 -2.59 -13.02 4.39
C ASP A 55 -1.59 -12.10 5.11
N ASP A 56 -2.04 -10.89 5.45
CA ASP A 56 -1.33 -9.90 6.27
C ASP A 56 0.05 -9.49 5.72
N TYR A 57 0.20 -9.49 4.39
CA TYR A 57 1.47 -9.15 3.73
C TYR A 57 1.97 -7.71 4.01
N LEU A 58 1.09 -6.81 4.47
CA LEU A 58 1.49 -5.47 4.92
C LEU A 58 2.51 -5.54 6.07
N ASP A 59 2.40 -6.51 6.97
CA ASP A 59 3.33 -6.67 8.10
C ASP A 59 4.74 -7.01 7.60
N ASN A 60 4.85 -7.81 6.55
CA ASN A 60 6.13 -8.13 5.92
C ASN A 60 6.79 -6.88 5.35
N LEU A 61 6.00 -5.99 4.73
CA LEU A 61 6.49 -4.72 4.19
C LEU A 61 6.94 -3.79 5.32
N VAL A 62 6.20 -3.72 6.43
CA VAL A 62 6.60 -2.95 7.62
C VAL A 62 7.91 -3.50 8.20
N ALA A 63 8.05 -4.82 8.32
CA ALA A 63 9.23 -5.47 8.90
C ALA A 63 10.53 -5.17 8.13
N VAL A 64 10.45 -4.90 6.82
CA VAL A 64 11.61 -4.53 5.98
C VAL A 64 11.73 -3.03 5.73
N GLY A 65 10.93 -2.20 6.41
CA GLY A 65 10.95 -0.74 6.29
C GLY A 65 10.33 -0.20 5.00
N ALA A 66 9.52 -1.00 4.31
CA ALA A 66 8.81 -0.63 3.08
C ALA A 66 7.32 -0.31 3.31
N GLY A 67 6.90 -0.07 4.56
CA GLY A 67 5.50 0.16 4.90
C GLY A 67 4.90 1.45 4.33
N TYR A 68 3.57 1.47 4.22
CA TYR A 68 2.78 2.64 3.84
C TYR A 68 2.68 3.60 5.02
N SER A 69 3.19 4.82 4.88
CA SER A 69 3.15 5.78 5.99
C SER A 69 3.33 7.24 5.58
N LYS A 70 2.88 8.15 6.46
CA LYS A 70 3.24 9.57 6.39
C LYS A 70 4.65 9.77 6.94
N VAL A 71 5.45 10.57 6.24
CA VAL A 71 6.85 10.85 6.59
C VAL A 71 6.98 12.29 7.11
N SER A 72 7.70 12.43 8.21
CA SER A 72 8.16 13.72 8.73
C SER A 72 9.66 13.85 8.47
N LEU A 73 10.07 14.92 7.79
CA LEU A 73 11.47 15.30 7.69
C LEU A 73 11.76 16.33 8.80
N GLY A 74 12.90 16.16 9.48
CA GLY A 74 13.37 17.08 10.53
C GLY A 74 13.92 18.39 9.98
#